data_AF-A0A2V4DRI5-F1
#
_entry.id   AF-A0A2V4DRI5-F1
#
_cell.length_a   1.000
_cell.length_b   1.000
_cell.length_c   1.000
_cell.angle_alpha   90.00
_cell.angle_beta   90.00
_cell.angle_gamma   90.00
#
_symmetry.space_group_name_H-M   'P 1'
#
loop_
_entity.id
_entity.type
_entity.pdbx_description
1 polymer ?
#
loop_
_entity_poly.entity_id
_entity_poly.type
_entity_poly.pdbx_seq_one_letter_code
_entity_poly.pdbx_strand_id
1 'polypeptide(L)'
;MDRYIARDPKTGLPLQIGEKGIPGHVDEAYRAPRGYWDAIKHFDIIPLASGSVQALEVRWREKPQLVSRADGIRALPRVMRSDPDAVQEQLKFALSDINSEIRVAALFSLPYCALVEAEYLFEHLNELLDDVDPFVRKSASKCLEIVSPVFPSATEEILSQELRSSNINRRKPAYDALKEMSKVWPEVVVFHLDDLLRLEDDKLRVEAAKILPSLARTKSASVWDLIGWALGDDSDQVRTQAARTLPTLAASQPRMAKILIENSLFDTCAAVRKPALRALNSMDITGFRMNRLCVDGARHTDPSIRRACILMMPRLFTESEMRIQAAELLRQETKPDLILLLEELARDPEIDGSEDEKNRYLAKAPPATDIDGIPILPPVDVPPQKQLSSQEKRDEPKSKE
;
A
#
# COMPACT_ATOMS: atom_id res chain seq x y z
N MET A 1 -9.14 -1.06 42.81
CA MET A 1 -7.76 -0.62 42.56
C MET A 1 -7.65 -0.37 41.08
N ASP A 2 -7.67 0.90 40.68
CA ASP A 2 -7.64 1.26 39.26
C ASP A 2 -6.26 0.99 38.66
N ARG A 3 -6.27 0.26 37.55
CA ARG A 3 -5.09 -0.18 36.82
C ARG A 3 -4.34 1.05 36.29
N TYR A 4 -3.06 1.18 36.59
CA TYR A 4 -2.23 2.27 36.07
C TYR A 4 -2.18 2.22 34.54
N ILE A 5 -2.53 3.32 33.88
CA ILE A 5 -2.47 3.48 32.42
C ILE A 5 -1.43 4.55 32.12
N ALA A 6 -0.34 4.15 31.45
CA ALA A 6 0.70 5.07 31.01
C ALA A 6 0.16 6.03 29.95
N ARG A 7 0.44 7.33 30.11
CA ARG A 7 -0.08 8.43 29.28
C ARG A 7 1.07 9.20 28.67
N ASP A 8 0.86 9.71 27.46
CA ASP A 8 1.83 10.57 26.78
C ASP A 8 1.99 11.90 27.57
N PRO A 9 3.21 12.31 27.93
CA PRO A 9 3.47 13.50 28.73
C PRO A 9 3.11 14.83 28.05
N LYS A 10 2.96 14.87 26.71
CA LYS A 10 2.55 16.09 25.98
C LYS A 10 1.05 16.18 25.72
N THR A 11 0.36 15.04 25.60
CA THR A 11 -1.06 15.02 25.16
C THR A 11 -2.02 14.50 26.22
N GLY A 12 -1.55 13.84 27.28
CA GLY A 12 -2.37 13.33 28.39
C GLY A 12 -3.27 12.15 28.03
N LEU A 13 -3.27 11.72 26.76
CA LEU A 13 -4.04 10.58 26.28
C LEU A 13 -3.37 9.26 26.70
N PRO A 14 -4.15 8.19 26.95
CA PRO A 14 -3.61 6.84 27.13
C PRO A 14 -2.70 6.49 25.94
N LEU A 15 -1.50 5.97 26.22
CA LEU A 15 -0.69 5.38 25.16
C LEU A 15 -1.51 4.24 24.54
N GLN A 16 -1.84 4.36 23.26
CA GLN A 16 -2.49 3.27 22.53
C GLN A 16 -1.46 2.13 22.37
N ILE A 17 -1.39 1.25 23.37
CA ILE A 17 -0.82 -0.09 23.22
C ILE A 17 -1.86 -0.91 22.45
N GLY A 18 -2.12 -0.50 21.21
CA GLY A 18 -2.86 -1.35 20.30
C GLY A 18 -2.00 -2.59 20.08
N GLU A 19 -2.61 -3.77 20.22
CA GLU A 19 -2.11 -5.03 19.69
C GLU A 19 -1.97 -4.92 18.16
N LYS A 20 -1.05 -4.09 17.67
CA LYS A 20 -0.44 -4.32 16.38
C LYS A 20 0.43 -5.52 16.63
N GLY A 21 -0.10 -6.71 16.31
CA GLY A 21 0.70 -7.92 16.25
C GLY A 21 2.02 -7.58 15.60
N ILE A 22 3.11 -7.81 16.33
CA ILE A 22 4.46 -7.68 15.80
C ILE A 22 4.43 -8.45 14.47
N PRO A 23 4.81 -7.83 13.34
CA PRO A 23 4.86 -8.56 12.08
C PRO A 23 5.65 -9.84 12.30
N GLY A 24 5.08 -11.01 12.00
CA GLY A 24 5.67 -12.31 12.38
C GLY A 24 7.13 -12.49 11.94
N HIS A 25 7.58 -11.75 10.92
CA HIS A 25 8.95 -11.76 10.42
C HIS A 25 9.95 -10.94 11.26
N VAL A 26 9.50 -9.86 11.91
CA VAL A 26 10.34 -9.13 12.88
C VAL A 26 10.53 -9.97 14.16
N ASP A 27 9.56 -10.83 14.51
CA ASP A 27 9.69 -11.80 15.61
C ASP A 27 10.71 -12.92 15.28
N GLU A 28 10.87 -13.29 14.01
CA GLU A 28 11.88 -14.27 13.55
C GLU A 28 13.31 -13.82 13.83
N ALA A 29 13.56 -12.50 13.96
CA ALA A 29 14.89 -11.98 14.29
C ALA A 29 15.20 -12.05 15.79
N TYR A 30 14.19 -12.12 16.66
CA TYR A 30 14.36 -12.16 18.11
C TYR A 30 14.34 -13.56 18.71
N ARG A 31 13.87 -14.56 17.95
CA ARG A 31 13.80 -15.95 18.43
C ARG A 31 14.21 -16.95 17.34
N ALA A 32 15.21 -17.76 17.68
CA ALA A 32 15.64 -18.86 16.84
C ALA A 32 14.51 -19.87 16.56
N PRO A 33 14.36 -20.33 15.30
CA PRO A 33 13.47 -21.43 14.96
C PRO A 33 13.76 -22.66 15.81
N ARG A 34 12.69 -23.33 16.26
CA ARG A 34 12.82 -24.53 17.07
C ARG A 34 13.30 -25.72 16.25
N GLY A 35 14.16 -26.53 16.84
CA GLY A 35 14.71 -27.73 16.20
C GLY A 35 15.15 -28.77 17.22
N TYR A 36 15.65 -29.90 16.72
CA TYR A 36 16.14 -30.97 17.58
C TYR A 36 17.37 -30.55 18.40
N TRP A 37 18.12 -29.52 17.95
CA TRP A 37 19.18 -28.85 18.72
C TRP A 37 18.69 -28.19 20.03
N ASP A 38 17.38 -27.93 20.17
CA ASP A 38 16.80 -27.45 21.44
C ASP A 38 16.83 -28.52 22.54
N ALA A 39 16.97 -29.80 22.18
CA ALA A 39 17.08 -30.90 23.14
C ALA A 39 18.48 -31.03 23.76
N ILE A 40 19.50 -30.35 23.20
CA ILE A 40 20.87 -30.36 23.73
C ILE A 40 20.86 -29.68 25.10
N LYS A 41 21.53 -30.26 26.10
CA LYS A 41 21.64 -29.64 27.43
C LYS A 41 22.61 -28.46 27.36
N HIS A 42 22.39 -27.41 28.15
CA HIS A 42 23.19 -26.19 28.04
C HIS A 42 24.70 -26.42 28.20
N PHE A 43 25.10 -27.30 29.12
CA PHE A 43 26.52 -27.63 29.33
C PHE A 43 27.16 -28.44 28.19
N ASP A 44 26.37 -29.05 27.31
CA ASP A 44 26.85 -29.82 26.15
C ASP A 44 26.97 -28.98 24.88
N ILE A 45 26.41 -27.76 24.84
CA ILE A 45 26.34 -26.93 23.63
C ILE A 45 27.73 -26.49 23.16
N ILE A 46 28.53 -25.87 24.03
CA ILE A 46 29.88 -25.40 23.68
C ILE A 46 30.81 -26.58 23.31
N PRO A 47 30.89 -27.67 24.10
CA PRO A 47 31.72 -28.83 23.73
C PRO A 47 31.34 -29.49 22.40
N LEU A 48 30.05 -29.51 22.05
CA LEU A 48 29.59 -30.03 20.76
C LEU A 48 29.91 -29.05 19.62
N ALA A 49 29.71 -27.74 19.82
CA ALA A 49 29.99 -26.70 18.82
C ALA A 49 31.49 -26.57 18.50
N SER A 50 32.35 -26.73 19.51
CA SER A 50 33.81 -26.75 19.36
C SER A 50 34.34 -28.03 18.72
N GLY A 51 33.53 -29.08 18.64
CA GLY A 51 33.93 -30.40 18.17
C GLY A 51 34.72 -31.23 19.21
N SER A 52 34.83 -30.76 20.45
CA SER A 52 35.40 -31.54 21.56
C SER A 52 34.59 -32.82 21.83
N VAL A 53 33.27 -32.73 21.61
CA VAL A 53 32.35 -33.86 21.55
C VAL A 53 31.91 -34.03 20.09
N GLN A 54 32.08 -35.22 19.52
CA GLN A 54 31.77 -35.45 18.11
C GLN A 54 30.27 -35.54 17.83
N ALA A 55 29.54 -36.25 18.71
CA ALA A 55 28.11 -36.45 18.59
C ALA A 55 27.49 -36.75 19.94
N LEU A 56 26.20 -36.45 20.09
CA LEU A 56 25.40 -36.78 21.26
C LEU A 56 24.05 -37.34 20.83
N GLU A 57 23.50 -38.26 21.60
CA GLU A 57 22.10 -38.67 21.43
C GLU A 57 21.21 -37.81 22.34
N VAL A 58 20.23 -37.14 21.75
CA VAL A 58 19.24 -36.32 22.45
C VAL A 58 17.84 -36.84 22.14
N ARG A 59 16.89 -36.60 23.06
CA ARG A 59 15.49 -36.99 22.86
C ARG A 59 14.66 -35.76 22.48
N TRP A 60 14.18 -35.72 21.24
CA TRP A 60 13.32 -34.64 20.76
C TRP A 60 11.93 -35.19 20.41
N ARG A 61 10.89 -34.69 21.10
CA ARG A 61 9.49 -35.16 20.95
C ARG A 61 9.39 -36.70 21.00
N GLU A 62 9.97 -37.28 22.06
CA GLU A 62 10.06 -38.73 22.31
C GLU A 62 10.90 -39.56 21.33
N LYS A 63 11.46 -38.96 20.27
CA LYS A 63 12.31 -39.64 19.29
C LYS A 63 13.79 -39.40 19.60
N PRO A 64 14.64 -40.46 19.61
CA PRO A 64 16.08 -40.28 19.68
C PRO A 64 16.57 -39.57 18.41
N GLN A 65 17.47 -38.61 18.57
CA GLN A 65 18.12 -37.85 17.51
C GLN A 65 19.62 -37.83 17.80
N LEU A 66 20.42 -38.15 16.79
CA LEU A 66 21.87 -37.97 16.87
C LEU A 66 22.19 -36.54 16.44
N VAL A 67 22.73 -35.75 17.36
CA VAL A 67 23.17 -34.37 17.09
C VAL A 67 24.66 -34.32 16.87
N SER A 68 25.05 -33.42 15.97
CA SER A 68 26.43 -33.20 15.51
C SER A 68 26.91 -31.80 15.90
N ARG A 69 28.16 -31.48 15.54
CA ARG A 69 28.74 -30.14 15.69
C ARG A 69 27.86 -29.04 15.08
N ALA A 70 27.28 -29.24 13.90
CA ALA A 70 26.39 -28.27 13.26
C ALA A 70 25.17 -27.93 14.15
N ASP A 71 24.67 -28.92 14.90
CA ASP A 71 23.52 -28.74 15.78
C ASP A 71 23.91 -28.09 17.11
N GLY A 72 25.13 -28.35 17.60
CA GLY A 72 25.74 -27.59 18.68
C GLY A 72 25.83 -26.10 18.32
N ILE A 73 26.27 -25.78 17.10
CA ILE A 73 26.34 -24.41 16.60
C ILE A 73 24.94 -23.77 16.55
N ARG A 74 23.94 -24.47 15.99
CA ARG A 74 22.54 -23.99 15.99
C ARG A 74 21.97 -23.73 17.39
N ALA A 75 22.50 -24.40 18.42
CA ALA A 75 22.09 -24.23 19.80
C ALA A 75 22.81 -23.08 20.54
N LEU A 76 23.88 -22.50 19.98
CA LEU A 76 24.65 -21.41 20.59
C LEU A 76 23.81 -20.24 21.14
N PRO A 77 22.74 -19.77 20.46
CA PRO A 77 21.91 -18.68 20.98
C PRO A 77 21.33 -18.93 22.37
N ARG A 78 21.18 -20.21 22.77
CA ARG A 78 20.62 -20.61 24.07
C ARG A 78 21.57 -20.35 25.25
N VAL A 79 22.88 -20.27 24.99
CA VAL A 79 23.93 -20.04 26.01
C VAL A 79 24.62 -18.69 25.87
N MET A 80 24.24 -17.89 24.87
CA MET A 80 24.83 -16.57 24.58
C MET A 80 24.89 -15.62 25.79
N ARG A 81 23.88 -15.65 26.67
CA ARG A 81 23.85 -14.80 27.87
C ARG A 81 24.69 -15.34 29.03
N SER A 82 24.97 -16.64 29.03
CA SER A 82 25.71 -17.30 30.11
C SER A 82 27.21 -17.25 29.86
N ASP A 83 27.62 -17.41 28.61
CA ASP A 83 29.03 -17.45 28.20
C ASP A 83 29.21 -16.78 26.82
N PRO A 84 29.14 -15.43 26.76
CA PRO A 84 29.18 -14.69 25.49
C PRO A 84 30.51 -14.87 24.76
N ASP A 85 31.63 -14.85 25.49
CA ASP A 85 32.98 -14.95 24.92
C ASP A 85 33.19 -16.31 24.22
N ALA A 86 32.81 -17.41 24.88
CA ALA A 86 32.92 -18.74 24.27
C ALA A 86 31.99 -18.88 23.05
N VAL A 87 30.76 -18.34 23.11
CA VAL A 87 29.85 -18.38 21.96
C VAL A 87 30.38 -17.56 20.79
N GLN A 88 30.86 -16.35 21.04
CA GLN A 88 31.50 -15.48 20.05
C GLN A 88 32.64 -16.21 19.35
N GLU A 89 33.55 -16.79 20.12
CA GLU A 89 34.69 -17.55 19.61
C GLU A 89 34.23 -18.71 18.73
N GLN A 90 33.33 -19.56 19.23
CA GLN A 90 32.84 -20.72 18.48
C GLN A 90 32.07 -20.31 17.22
N LEU A 91 31.29 -19.22 17.28
CA LEU A 91 30.55 -18.72 16.12
C LEU A 91 31.50 -18.18 15.05
N LYS A 92 32.54 -17.41 15.42
CA LYS A 92 33.58 -16.92 14.49
C LYS A 92 34.30 -18.08 13.81
N PHE A 93 34.72 -19.10 14.57
CA PHE A 93 35.32 -20.29 13.98
C PHE A 93 34.38 -21.04 13.04
N ALA A 94 33.08 -21.12 13.38
CA ALA A 94 32.10 -21.78 12.54
C ALA A 94 31.79 -21.01 11.26
N LEU A 95 31.80 -19.67 11.27
CA LEU A 95 31.60 -18.83 10.08
C LEU A 95 32.74 -19.00 9.07
N SER A 96 33.97 -19.24 9.54
CA SER A 96 35.16 -19.42 8.70
C SER A 96 35.56 -20.89 8.49
N ASP A 97 34.68 -21.84 8.82
CA ASP A 97 34.97 -23.27 8.75
C ASP A 97 35.08 -23.77 7.30
N ILE A 98 35.90 -24.79 7.04
CA ILE A 98 36.05 -25.39 5.71
C ILE A 98 34.77 -26.10 5.25
N ASN A 99 33.99 -26.68 6.17
CA ASN A 99 32.76 -27.40 5.87
C ASN A 99 31.59 -26.41 5.70
N SER A 100 30.95 -26.44 4.53
CA SER A 100 29.82 -25.55 4.24
C SER A 100 28.61 -25.77 5.15
N GLU A 101 28.38 -26.98 5.64
CA GLU A 101 27.30 -27.26 6.60
C GLU A 101 27.49 -26.50 7.92
N ILE A 102 28.73 -26.38 8.37
CA ILE A 102 29.10 -25.67 9.59
C ILE A 102 28.88 -24.17 9.41
N ARG A 103 29.31 -23.60 8.28
CA ARG A 103 29.04 -22.19 7.93
C ARG A 103 27.55 -21.89 7.84
N VAL A 104 26.76 -22.80 7.26
CA VAL A 104 25.28 -22.68 7.21
C VAL A 104 24.68 -22.68 8.63
N ALA A 105 25.14 -23.56 9.52
CA ALA A 105 24.69 -23.59 10.91
C ALA A 105 25.08 -22.31 11.68
N ALA A 106 26.25 -21.75 11.37
CA ALA A 106 26.71 -20.49 11.94
C ALA A 106 25.83 -19.31 11.49
N LEU A 107 25.56 -19.19 10.19
CA LEU A 107 24.65 -18.18 9.62
C LEU A 107 23.22 -18.29 10.16
N PHE A 108 22.76 -19.50 10.51
CA PHE A 108 21.49 -19.68 11.20
C PHE A 108 21.51 -19.04 12.61
N SER A 109 22.63 -19.13 13.31
CA SER A 109 22.75 -18.69 14.71
C SER A 109 23.08 -17.20 14.83
N LEU A 110 23.75 -16.64 13.82
CA LEU A 110 24.26 -15.28 13.77
C LEU A 110 23.21 -14.22 14.15
N PRO A 111 21.98 -14.20 13.58
CA PRO A 111 21.01 -13.15 13.91
C PRO A 111 20.70 -13.05 15.40
N TYR A 112 20.68 -14.19 16.08
CA TYR A 112 20.29 -14.31 17.49
C TYR A 112 21.44 -14.00 18.43
N CYS A 113 22.65 -14.42 18.07
CA CYS A 113 23.87 -14.08 18.80
C CYS A 113 24.17 -12.57 18.70
N ALA A 114 23.98 -11.97 17.51
CA ALA A 114 24.20 -10.54 17.28
C ALA A 114 23.36 -9.62 18.19
N LEU A 115 22.24 -10.10 18.75
CA LEU A 115 21.40 -9.35 19.71
C LEU A 115 22.10 -9.08 21.04
N VAL A 116 23.09 -9.89 21.41
CA VAL A 116 23.89 -9.71 22.62
C VAL A 116 25.20 -9.03 22.26
N GLU A 117 25.87 -9.52 21.21
CA GLU A 117 27.17 -9.04 20.79
C GLU A 117 27.36 -9.25 19.28
N ALA A 118 27.54 -8.16 18.55
CA ALA A 118 27.58 -8.15 17.08
C ALA A 118 28.98 -7.96 16.48
N GLU A 119 30.01 -7.81 17.33
CA GLU A 119 31.36 -7.44 16.89
C GLU A 119 31.90 -8.41 15.83
N TYR A 120 32.35 -7.86 14.69
CA TYR A 120 32.86 -8.58 13.51
C TYR A 120 31.90 -9.58 12.82
N LEU A 121 30.70 -9.83 13.35
CA LEU A 121 29.78 -10.81 12.75
C LEU A 121 29.28 -10.39 11.37
N PHE A 122 29.05 -9.09 11.15
CA PHE A 122 28.58 -8.59 9.86
C PHE A 122 29.68 -8.54 8.79
N GLU A 123 30.95 -8.46 9.18
CA GLU A 123 32.08 -8.61 8.26
C GLU A 123 32.13 -10.04 7.70
N HIS A 124 32.02 -11.05 8.57
CA HIS A 124 31.92 -12.45 8.15
C HIS A 124 30.66 -12.69 7.30
N LEU A 125 29.52 -12.11 7.69
CA LEU A 125 28.30 -12.20 6.87
C LEU A 125 28.53 -11.67 5.45
N ASN A 126 29.22 -10.52 5.33
CA ASN A 126 29.53 -9.91 4.05
C ASN A 126 30.39 -10.84 3.17
N GLU A 127 31.44 -11.43 3.74
CA GLU A 127 32.28 -12.41 3.04
C GLU A 127 31.49 -13.64 2.58
N LEU A 128 30.57 -14.14 3.42
CA LEU A 128 29.79 -15.35 3.13
C LEU A 128 28.68 -15.14 2.08
N LEU A 129 28.33 -13.89 1.74
CA LEU A 129 27.44 -13.60 0.60
C LEU A 129 28.09 -13.97 -0.74
N ASP A 130 29.42 -13.99 -0.79
CA ASP A 130 30.25 -14.36 -1.94
C ASP A 130 30.91 -15.75 -1.79
N ASP A 131 30.47 -16.55 -0.81
CA ASP A 131 30.98 -17.91 -0.56
C ASP A 131 30.92 -18.80 -1.81
N VAL A 132 31.85 -19.74 -1.97
CA VAL A 132 31.89 -20.68 -3.10
C VAL A 132 30.67 -21.61 -3.13
N ASP A 133 30.14 -22.00 -1.97
CA ASP A 133 29.01 -22.90 -1.83
C ASP A 133 27.67 -22.13 -1.99
N PRO A 134 26.82 -22.51 -2.96
CA PRO A 134 25.52 -21.87 -3.16
C PRO A 134 24.56 -21.93 -1.95
N PHE A 135 24.64 -22.98 -1.13
CA PHE A 135 23.83 -23.12 0.08
C PHE A 135 24.27 -22.17 1.19
N VAL A 136 25.58 -21.88 1.27
CA VAL A 136 26.12 -20.87 2.19
C VAL A 136 25.65 -19.48 1.75
N ARG A 137 25.82 -19.11 0.47
CA ARG A 137 25.34 -17.82 -0.05
C ARG A 137 23.85 -17.61 0.18
N LYS A 138 23.03 -18.65 -0.03
CA LYS A 138 21.59 -18.60 0.23
C LYS A 138 21.29 -18.38 1.71
N SER A 139 22.01 -19.07 2.59
CA SER A 139 21.89 -18.89 4.04
C SER A 139 22.35 -17.51 4.49
N ALA A 140 23.40 -16.96 3.88
CA ALA A 140 23.91 -15.62 4.15
C ALA A 140 22.91 -14.55 3.72
N SER A 141 22.33 -14.70 2.52
CA SER A 141 21.27 -13.79 2.04
C SER A 141 20.04 -13.83 2.94
N LYS A 142 19.67 -15.02 3.45
CA LYS A 142 18.57 -15.15 4.42
C LYS A 142 18.92 -14.56 5.79
N CYS A 143 20.17 -14.72 6.24
CA CYS A 143 20.67 -14.09 7.45
C CYS A 143 20.58 -12.57 7.34
N LEU A 144 21.04 -11.97 6.23
CA LEU A 144 20.94 -10.54 5.96
C LEU A 144 19.48 -10.05 6.01
N GLU A 145 18.56 -10.79 5.38
CA GLU A 145 17.12 -10.50 5.41
C GLU A 145 16.57 -10.37 6.85
N ILE A 146 17.06 -11.21 7.77
CA ILE A 146 16.65 -11.22 9.18
C ILE A 146 17.35 -10.10 9.97
N VAL A 147 18.65 -9.86 9.74
CA VAL A 147 19.43 -8.91 10.55
C VAL A 147 19.21 -7.46 10.13
N SER A 148 18.94 -7.15 8.86
CA SER A 148 18.85 -5.76 8.39
C SER A 148 17.74 -4.93 9.06
N PRO A 149 16.53 -5.45 9.29
CA PRO A 149 15.51 -4.74 10.06
C PRO A 149 15.88 -4.45 11.53
N VAL A 150 16.77 -5.25 12.12
CA VAL A 150 17.19 -5.11 13.53
C VAL A 150 18.45 -4.24 13.66
N PHE A 151 19.38 -4.38 12.71
CA PHE A 151 20.67 -3.69 12.68
C PHE A 151 20.83 -2.89 11.38
N PRO A 152 19.97 -1.88 11.13
CA PRO A 152 19.98 -1.15 9.87
C PRO A 152 21.32 -0.46 9.59
N SER A 153 21.93 0.18 10.59
CA SER A 153 23.22 0.86 10.42
C SER A 153 24.38 -0.10 10.20
N ALA A 154 24.38 -1.26 10.86
CA ALA A 154 25.49 -2.22 10.73
C ALA A 154 25.44 -3.01 9.41
N THR A 155 24.28 -3.02 8.75
CA THR A 155 24.08 -3.75 7.49
C THR A 155 23.86 -2.82 6.29
N GLU A 156 23.97 -1.50 6.48
CA GLU A 156 23.64 -0.50 5.46
C GLU A 156 24.40 -0.72 4.15
N GLU A 157 25.73 -0.85 4.23
CA GLU A 157 26.58 -1.03 3.06
C GLU A 157 26.34 -2.39 2.39
N ILE A 158 26.26 -3.47 3.18
CA ILE A 158 25.96 -4.83 2.71
C ILE A 158 24.63 -4.83 1.96
N LEU A 159 23.57 -4.30 2.57
CA LEU A 159 22.24 -4.25 1.98
C LEU A 159 22.24 -3.41 0.69
N SER A 160 22.94 -2.28 0.68
CA SER A 160 23.08 -1.42 -0.50
C SER A 160 23.69 -2.19 -1.69
N GLN A 161 24.74 -2.98 -1.45
CA GLN A 161 25.36 -3.83 -2.48
C GLN A 161 24.40 -4.93 -2.96
N GLU A 162 23.75 -5.63 -2.03
CA GLU A 162 22.86 -6.74 -2.34
C GLU A 162 21.61 -6.30 -3.14
N LEU A 163 21.05 -5.13 -2.84
CA LEU A 163 19.91 -4.55 -3.58
C LEU A 163 20.24 -4.30 -5.06
N ARG A 164 21.51 -4.10 -5.39
CA ARG A 164 22.02 -3.88 -6.76
C ARG A 164 22.61 -5.14 -7.39
N SER A 165 22.65 -6.25 -6.66
CA SER A 165 23.22 -7.50 -7.14
C SER A 165 22.54 -7.98 -8.43
N SER A 166 23.33 -8.44 -9.40
CA SER A 166 22.82 -9.09 -10.61
C SER A 166 22.21 -10.47 -10.32
N ASN A 167 22.60 -11.09 -9.19
CA ASN A 167 22.10 -12.38 -8.77
C ASN A 167 20.75 -12.23 -8.04
N ILE A 168 19.69 -12.76 -8.64
CA ILE A 168 18.34 -12.67 -8.07
C ILE A 168 18.21 -13.34 -6.69
N ASN A 169 19.03 -14.36 -6.41
CA ASN A 169 18.99 -15.06 -5.11
C ASN A 169 19.58 -14.24 -3.97
N ARG A 170 20.39 -13.22 -4.29
CA ARG A 170 20.96 -12.23 -3.37
C ARG A 170 20.05 -11.01 -3.25
N ARG A 171 19.64 -10.48 -4.42
CA ARG A 171 18.80 -9.30 -4.51
C ARG A 171 17.42 -9.48 -3.90
N LYS A 172 16.76 -10.63 -4.11
CA LYS A 172 15.39 -10.84 -3.61
C LYS A 172 15.31 -10.78 -2.07
N PRO A 173 16.15 -11.52 -1.30
CA PRO A 173 16.20 -11.38 0.15
C PRO A 173 16.51 -9.95 0.62
N ALA A 174 17.37 -9.21 -0.09
CA ALA A 174 17.63 -7.80 0.24
C ALA A 174 16.38 -6.90 0.12
N TYR A 175 15.58 -7.08 -0.93
CA TYR A 175 14.30 -6.37 -1.07
C TYR A 175 13.25 -6.84 -0.05
N ASP A 176 13.25 -8.11 0.32
CA ASP A 176 12.39 -8.63 1.39
C ASP A 176 12.79 -7.98 2.74
N ALA A 177 14.08 -7.83 3.01
CA ALA A 177 14.61 -7.08 4.16
C ALA A 177 14.16 -5.62 4.15
N LEU A 178 14.33 -4.93 3.02
CA LEU A 178 13.95 -3.52 2.85
C LEU A 178 12.44 -3.31 3.06
N LYS A 179 11.63 -4.28 2.65
CA LYS A 179 10.18 -4.28 2.90
C LYS A 179 9.84 -4.44 4.38
N GLU A 180 10.53 -5.31 5.12
CA GLU A 180 10.36 -5.42 6.57
C GLU A 180 10.85 -4.15 7.28
N MET A 181 11.99 -3.60 6.86
CA MET A 181 12.50 -2.32 7.34
C MET A 181 11.49 -1.19 7.16
N SER A 182 10.70 -1.19 6.08
CA SER A 182 9.70 -0.11 5.87
C SER A 182 8.63 -0.02 6.97
N LYS A 183 8.46 -1.09 7.77
CA LYS A 183 7.52 -1.13 8.89
C LYS A 183 8.11 -0.53 10.18
N VAL A 184 9.43 -0.55 10.32
CA VAL A 184 10.14 -0.19 11.56
C VAL A 184 10.97 1.09 11.38
N TRP A 185 11.69 1.19 10.26
CA TRP A 185 12.64 2.23 9.92
C TRP A 185 12.34 2.88 8.55
N PRO A 186 11.16 3.51 8.36
CA PRO A 186 10.78 4.08 7.07
C PRO A 186 11.76 5.14 6.55
N GLU A 187 12.42 5.89 7.44
CA GLU A 187 13.41 6.91 7.07
C GLU A 187 14.67 6.29 6.45
N VAL A 188 15.17 5.18 7.01
CA VAL A 188 16.32 4.45 6.46
C VAL A 188 16.00 3.88 5.08
N VAL A 189 14.78 3.34 4.92
CA VAL A 189 14.33 2.83 3.62
C VAL A 189 14.27 3.94 2.56
N VAL A 190 13.84 5.14 2.93
CA VAL A 190 13.81 6.30 2.02
C VAL A 190 15.20 6.58 1.46
N PHE A 191 16.26 6.54 2.28
CA PHE A 191 17.63 6.72 1.78
C PHE A 191 18.02 5.69 0.72
N HIS A 192 17.76 4.40 0.97
CA HIS A 192 18.05 3.37 -0.03
C HIS A 192 17.21 3.55 -1.32
N LEU A 193 15.93 3.89 -1.20
CA LEU A 193 15.06 4.10 -2.36
C LEU A 193 15.47 5.33 -3.18
N ASP A 194 15.96 6.38 -2.52
CA ASP A 194 16.48 7.59 -3.16
C ASP A 194 17.62 7.25 -4.15
N ASP A 195 18.55 6.39 -3.74
CA ASP A 195 19.60 5.92 -4.65
C ASP A 195 19.07 4.96 -5.71
N LEU A 196 18.26 3.97 -5.32
CA LEU A 196 17.80 2.91 -6.21
C LEU A 196 16.94 3.45 -7.35
N LEU A 197 16.10 4.46 -7.10
CA LEU A 197 15.23 5.09 -8.11
C LEU A 197 15.99 5.99 -9.09
N ARG A 198 17.31 6.19 -8.92
CA ARG A 198 18.16 6.92 -9.88
C ARG A 198 19.07 6.02 -10.71
N LEU A 199 19.03 4.71 -10.48
CA LEU A 199 19.81 3.75 -11.25
C LEU A 199 19.36 3.73 -12.71
N GLU A 200 20.30 3.48 -13.63
CA GLU A 200 19.99 3.41 -15.07
C GLU A 200 19.10 2.20 -15.42
N ASP A 201 19.30 1.07 -14.75
CA ASP A 201 18.54 -0.18 -14.96
C ASP A 201 17.09 -0.02 -14.47
N ASP A 202 16.16 -0.01 -15.43
CA ASP A 202 14.73 0.11 -15.19
C ASP A 202 14.19 -1.02 -14.31
N LYS A 203 14.72 -2.24 -14.41
CA LYS A 203 14.28 -3.38 -13.58
C LYS A 203 14.58 -3.15 -12.11
N LEU A 204 15.73 -2.55 -11.78
CA LEU A 204 16.08 -2.20 -10.41
C LEU A 204 15.18 -1.08 -9.89
N ARG A 205 14.93 -0.04 -10.71
CA ARG A 205 13.98 1.03 -10.35
C ARG A 205 12.57 0.47 -10.11
N VAL A 206 12.12 -0.51 -10.91
CA VAL A 206 10.82 -1.17 -10.73
C VAL A 206 10.75 -1.90 -9.39
N GLU A 207 11.77 -2.68 -9.00
CA GLU A 207 11.80 -3.35 -7.69
C GLU A 207 11.78 -2.34 -6.53
N ALA A 208 12.54 -1.25 -6.64
CA ALA A 208 12.51 -0.15 -5.66
C ALA A 208 11.12 0.47 -5.54
N ALA A 209 10.48 0.77 -6.68
CA ALA A 209 9.15 1.35 -6.71
C ALA A 209 8.06 0.45 -6.11
N LYS A 210 8.26 -0.88 -6.08
CA LYS A 210 7.33 -1.81 -5.39
C LYS A 210 7.31 -1.63 -3.87
N ILE A 211 8.31 -0.97 -3.28
CA ILE A 211 8.37 -0.68 -1.85
C ILE A 211 7.57 0.58 -1.49
N LEU A 212 7.44 1.55 -2.41
CA LEU A 212 6.73 2.82 -2.16
C LEU A 212 5.31 2.65 -1.54
N PRO A 213 4.48 1.66 -1.93
CA PRO A 213 3.17 1.43 -1.29
C PRO A 213 3.22 1.15 0.21
N SER A 214 4.29 0.55 0.74
CA SER A 214 4.39 0.35 2.20
C SER A 214 4.71 1.65 2.94
N LEU A 215 5.37 2.60 2.27
CA LEU A 215 5.72 3.92 2.80
C LEU A 215 4.62 4.97 2.62
N ALA A 216 3.65 4.75 1.74
CA ALA A 216 2.64 5.76 1.37
C ALA A 216 1.80 6.30 2.56
N ARG A 217 1.68 5.55 3.66
CA ARG A 217 1.00 6.00 4.88
C ARG A 217 1.87 6.88 5.79
N THR A 218 3.18 6.89 5.56
CA THR A 218 4.14 7.69 6.32
C THR A 218 3.96 9.16 5.97
N LYS A 219 3.86 10.02 6.99
CA LYS A 219 3.72 11.47 6.82
C LYS A 219 5.09 12.12 6.65
N SER A 220 5.81 11.73 5.59
CA SER A 220 7.16 12.22 5.29
C SER A 220 7.19 12.90 3.93
N ALA A 221 7.71 14.13 3.87
CA ALA A 221 7.87 14.88 2.63
C ALA A 221 8.79 14.12 1.65
N SER A 222 9.89 13.56 2.14
CA SER A 222 10.82 12.77 1.33
C SER A 222 10.14 11.56 0.66
N VAL A 223 9.19 10.91 1.35
CA VAL A 223 8.41 9.82 0.73
C VAL A 223 7.53 10.35 -0.41
N TRP A 224 6.88 11.50 -0.21
CA TRP A 224 6.03 12.09 -1.25
C TRP A 224 6.85 12.57 -2.45
N ASP A 225 8.05 13.08 -2.23
CA ASP A 225 8.98 13.47 -3.28
C ASP A 225 9.43 12.24 -4.08
N LEU A 226 9.83 11.15 -3.42
CA LEU A 226 10.15 9.88 -4.09
C LEU A 226 8.98 9.34 -4.92
N ILE A 227 7.75 9.40 -4.39
CA ILE A 227 6.56 9.01 -5.14
C ILE A 227 6.36 9.92 -6.35
N GLY A 228 6.53 11.23 -6.18
CA GLY A 228 6.42 12.21 -7.26
C GLY A 228 7.44 11.99 -8.37
N TRP A 229 8.70 11.74 -8.01
CA TRP A 229 9.76 11.43 -8.98
C TRP A 229 9.49 10.10 -9.69
N ALA A 230 9.10 9.05 -8.96
CA ALA A 230 8.78 7.75 -9.55
C ALA A 230 7.54 7.78 -10.46
N LEU A 231 6.59 8.70 -10.23
CA LEU A 231 5.48 8.98 -11.14
C LEU A 231 5.90 9.73 -12.41
N GLY A 232 7.08 10.34 -12.42
CA GLY A 232 7.66 10.99 -13.59
C GLY A 232 8.74 10.16 -14.30
N ASP A 233 8.95 8.90 -13.90
CA ASP A 233 9.97 8.03 -14.49
C ASP A 233 9.68 7.73 -15.97
N ASP A 234 10.72 7.56 -16.78
CA ASP A 234 10.57 7.20 -18.20
C ASP A 234 9.92 5.82 -18.39
N SER A 235 10.17 4.89 -17.47
CA SER A 235 9.60 3.54 -17.47
C SER A 235 8.15 3.55 -16.99
N ASP A 236 7.26 3.08 -17.84
CA ASP A 236 5.84 2.89 -17.53
C ASP A 236 5.62 1.90 -16.38
N GLN A 237 6.49 0.90 -16.22
CA GLN A 237 6.44 -0.04 -15.11
C GLN A 237 6.75 0.62 -13.76
N VAL A 238 7.74 1.52 -13.71
CA VAL A 238 8.08 2.29 -12.49
C VAL A 238 6.91 3.19 -12.11
N ARG A 239 6.41 3.98 -13.07
CA ARG A 239 5.23 4.84 -12.87
C ARG A 239 4.03 4.04 -12.40
N THR A 240 3.82 2.83 -12.94
CA THR A 240 2.73 1.94 -12.53
C THR A 240 2.85 1.52 -11.06
N GLN A 241 4.05 1.18 -10.58
CA GLN A 241 4.24 0.85 -9.17
C GLN A 241 4.04 2.07 -8.26
N ALA A 242 4.55 3.22 -8.65
CA ALA A 242 4.37 4.47 -7.91
C ALA A 242 2.88 4.89 -7.84
N ALA A 243 2.12 4.74 -8.93
CA ALA A 243 0.70 5.09 -8.97
C ALA A 243 -0.17 4.27 -8.00
N ARG A 244 0.27 3.07 -7.61
CA ARG A 244 -0.42 2.26 -6.59
C ARG A 244 -0.45 2.92 -5.21
N THR A 245 0.40 3.92 -4.97
CA THR A 245 0.39 4.71 -3.73
C THR A 245 -0.76 5.72 -3.68
N LEU A 246 -1.27 6.17 -4.84
CA LEU A 246 -2.24 7.27 -4.94
C LEU A 246 -3.53 7.03 -4.14
N PRO A 247 -4.18 5.84 -4.18
CA PRO A 247 -5.37 5.60 -3.37
C PRO A 247 -5.11 5.69 -1.86
N THR A 248 -3.93 5.25 -1.41
CA THR A 248 -3.52 5.37 -0.01
C THR A 248 -3.31 6.83 0.36
N LEU A 249 -2.60 7.59 -0.48
CA LEU A 249 -2.39 9.02 -0.28
C LEU A 249 -3.70 9.81 -0.33
N ALA A 250 -4.66 9.42 -1.18
CA ALA A 250 -5.98 10.05 -1.22
C ALA A 250 -6.72 9.93 0.12
N ALA A 251 -6.57 8.80 0.82
CA ALA A 251 -7.16 8.59 2.13
C ALA A 251 -6.38 9.26 3.26
N SER A 252 -5.04 9.19 3.25
CA SER A 252 -4.20 9.66 4.37
C SER A 252 -3.71 11.09 4.24
N GLN A 253 -3.46 11.57 3.02
CA GLN A 253 -2.90 12.89 2.70
C GLN A 253 -3.52 13.49 1.40
N PRO A 254 -4.83 13.85 1.41
CA PRO A 254 -5.56 14.26 0.21
C PRO A 254 -4.95 15.44 -0.56
N ARG A 255 -4.33 16.40 0.16
CA ARG A 255 -3.69 17.57 -0.46
C ARG A 255 -2.51 17.17 -1.37
N MET A 256 -1.70 16.21 -0.93
CA MET A 256 -0.57 15.71 -1.72
C MET A 256 -1.06 14.79 -2.85
N ALA A 257 -2.04 13.93 -2.56
CA ALA A 257 -2.65 13.08 -3.57
C ALA A 257 -3.22 13.90 -4.73
N LYS A 258 -3.91 15.00 -4.44
CA LYS A 258 -4.45 15.93 -5.44
C LYS A 258 -3.37 16.42 -6.40
N ILE A 259 -2.20 16.84 -5.91
CA ILE A 259 -1.07 17.30 -6.74
C ILE A 259 -0.54 16.17 -7.62
N LEU A 260 -0.34 14.97 -7.06
CA LEU A 260 0.27 13.84 -7.75
C LEU A 260 -0.65 13.17 -8.78
N ILE A 261 -1.97 13.25 -8.56
CA ILE A 261 -2.98 12.73 -9.49
C ILE A 261 -3.02 13.52 -10.79
N GLU A 262 -2.73 14.83 -10.77
CA GLU A 262 -2.80 15.68 -11.99
C GLU A 262 -1.93 15.08 -13.12
N ASN A 263 -0.70 14.67 -12.80
CA ASN A 263 0.22 14.07 -13.78
C ASN A 263 -0.19 12.62 -14.13
N SER A 264 -0.65 11.87 -13.14
CA SER A 264 -0.92 10.43 -13.28
C SER A 264 -2.23 10.13 -14.02
N LEU A 265 -3.20 11.05 -13.98
CA LEU A 265 -4.50 10.89 -14.61
C LEU A 265 -4.39 10.86 -16.14
N PHE A 266 -3.45 11.63 -16.69
CA PHE A 266 -3.23 11.80 -18.13
C PHE A 266 -2.02 11.01 -18.65
N ASP A 267 -1.52 10.04 -17.88
CA ASP A 267 -0.37 9.23 -18.26
C ASP A 267 -0.63 8.43 -19.56
N THR A 268 0.39 8.18 -20.38
CA THR A 268 0.24 7.36 -21.59
C THR A 268 -0.15 5.92 -21.27
N CYS A 269 0.28 5.39 -20.11
CA CYS A 269 0.02 4.04 -19.66
C CYS A 269 -1.30 3.90 -18.87
N ALA A 270 -2.21 3.05 -19.36
CA ALA A 270 -3.49 2.79 -18.70
C ALA A 270 -3.35 2.22 -17.28
N ALA A 271 -2.26 1.50 -16.98
CA ALA A 271 -2.00 0.94 -15.67
C ALA A 271 -1.67 2.01 -14.61
N VAL A 272 -1.15 3.17 -15.03
CA VAL A 272 -0.92 4.36 -14.17
C VAL A 272 -2.23 5.13 -13.94
N ARG A 273 -3.01 5.31 -15.01
CA ARG A 273 -4.28 6.06 -14.95
C ARG A 273 -5.32 5.41 -14.03
N LYS A 274 -5.38 4.07 -13.97
CA LYS A 274 -6.39 3.34 -13.18
C LYS A 274 -6.30 3.58 -11.66
N PRO A 275 -5.12 3.47 -11.00
CA PRO A 275 -4.95 3.91 -9.61
C PRO A 275 -5.26 5.40 -9.39
N ALA A 276 -4.86 6.28 -10.31
CA ALA A 276 -5.14 7.71 -10.23
C ALA A 276 -6.65 7.99 -10.22
N LEU A 277 -7.42 7.34 -11.10
CA LEU A 277 -8.88 7.41 -11.15
C LEU A 277 -9.54 6.92 -9.86
N ARG A 278 -9.05 5.81 -9.28
CA ARG A 278 -9.55 5.31 -7.99
C ARG A 278 -9.32 6.31 -6.87
N ALA A 279 -8.12 6.89 -6.83
CA ALA A 279 -7.76 7.90 -5.85
C ALA A 279 -8.65 9.15 -6.00
N LEU A 280 -8.82 9.63 -7.25
CA LEU A 280 -9.69 10.74 -7.60
C LEU A 280 -11.12 10.52 -7.09
N ASN A 281 -11.75 9.39 -7.43
CA ASN A 281 -13.14 9.11 -7.03
C ASN A 281 -13.36 9.01 -5.51
N SER A 282 -12.29 8.76 -4.74
CA SER A 282 -12.35 8.57 -3.28
C SER A 282 -12.18 9.84 -2.46
N MET A 283 -11.75 10.94 -3.07
CA MET A 283 -11.49 12.19 -2.36
C MET A 283 -12.69 13.14 -2.45
N ASP A 284 -12.84 13.98 -1.42
CA ASP A 284 -13.66 15.18 -1.55
C ASP A 284 -12.84 16.22 -2.31
N ILE A 285 -13.28 16.49 -3.53
CA ILE A 285 -12.53 17.23 -4.51
C ILE A 285 -13.29 18.50 -4.77
N THR A 286 -12.69 19.62 -4.37
CA THR A 286 -13.21 20.96 -4.64
C THR A 286 -12.08 21.89 -5.09
N GLY A 287 -12.47 22.98 -5.76
CA GLY A 287 -11.59 24.09 -6.12
C GLY A 287 -11.08 24.09 -7.56
N PHE A 288 -10.64 25.27 -8.00
CA PHE A 288 -10.36 25.61 -9.40
C PHE A 288 -9.49 24.61 -10.17
N ARG A 289 -8.38 24.12 -9.56
CA ARG A 289 -7.50 23.14 -10.22
C ARG A 289 -8.23 21.85 -10.61
N MET A 290 -9.19 21.42 -9.80
CA MET A 290 -9.92 20.18 -10.04
C MET A 290 -11.05 20.36 -11.04
N ASN A 291 -11.67 21.53 -11.04
CA ASN A 291 -12.62 21.91 -12.09
C ASN A 291 -11.91 21.85 -13.45
N ARG A 292 -10.72 22.46 -13.56
CA ARG A 292 -9.89 22.37 -14.76
C ARG A 292 -9.52 20.93 -15.12
N LEU A 293 -9.01 20.16 -14.15
CA LEU A 293 -8.66 18.75 -14.35
C LEU A 293 -9.84 17.92 -14.89
N CYS A 294 -11.04 18.14 -14.36
CA CYS A 294 -12.23 17.40 -14.78
C CYS A 294 -12.73 17.83 -16.16
N VAL A 295 -12.64 19.11 -16.52
CA VAL A 295 -12.97 19.58 -17.87
C VAL A 295 -12.00 18.98 -18.89
N ASP A 296 -10.70 19.01 -18.60
CA ASP A 296 -9.66 18.44 -19.47
C ASP A 296 -9.85 16.91 -19.59
N GLY A 297 -10.11 16.23 -18.47
CA GLY A 297 -10.39 14.79 -18.41
C GLY A 297 -11.66 14.36 -19.12
N ALA A 298 -12.70 15.20 -19.13
CA ALA A 298 -13.94 14.93 -19.85
C ALA A 298 -13.76 14.91 -21.38
N ARG A 299 -12.63 15.44 -21.91
CA ARG A 299 -12.29 15.40 -23.34
C ARG A 299 -11.18 14.38 -23.67
N HIS A 300 -10.77 13.58 -22.68
CA HIS A 300 -9.67 12.64 -22.85
C HIS A 300 -9.99 11.52 -23.84
N THR A 301 -8.97 10.98 -24.51
CA THR A 301 -9.12 9.88 -25.48
C THR A 301 -9.64 8.60 -24.82
N ASP A 302 -9.16 8.29 -23.61
CA ASP A 302 -9.63 7.16 -22.78
C ASP A 302 -11.04 7.45 -22.23
N PRO A 303 -12.05 6.66 -22.63
CA PRO A 303 -13.42 6.87 -22.20
C PRO A 303 -13.65 6.63 -20.70
N SER A 304 -12.80 5.83 -20.05
CA SER A 304 -12.89 5.59 -18.61
C SER A 304 -12.59 6.86 -17.82
N ILE A 305 -11.70 7.70 -18.35
CA ILE A 305 -11.36 9.01 -17.77
C ILE A 305 -12.48 9.98 -18.02
N ARG A 306 -12.99 10.05 -19.26
CA ARG A 306 -14.15 10.89 -19.57
C ARG A 306 -15.30 10.59 -18.63
N ARG A 307 -15.66 9.30 -18.49
CA ARG A 307 -16.72 8.86 -17.58
C ARG A 307 -16.50 9.33 -16.14
N ALA A 308 -15.30 9.14 -15.60
CA ALA A 308 -15.00 9.52 -14.23
C ALA A 308 -15.10 11.04 -14.03
N CYS A 309 -14.56 11.82 -14.96
CA CYS A 309 -14.61 13.28 -14.89
C CYS A 309 -16.04 13.83 -15.07
N ILE A 310 -16.85 13.24 -15.95
CA ILE A 310 -18.26 13.60 -16.13
C ILE A 310 -19.06 13.33 -14.85
N LEU A 311 -18.86 12.18 -14.21
CA LEU A 311 -19.52 11.84 -12.94
C LEU A 311 -19.12 12.75 -11.77
N MET A 312 -18.02 13.48 -11.89
CA MET A 312 -17.59 14.45 -10.88
C MET A 312 -18.22 15.82 -11.07
N MET A 313 -18.77 16.14 -12.25
CA MET A 313 -19.30 17.47 -12.54
C MET A 313 -20.36 17.96 -11.55
N PRO A 314 -21.34 17.14 -11.09
CA PRO A 314 -22.34 17.58 -10.12
C PRO A 314 -21.75 18.00 -8.76
N ARG A 315 -20.52 17.56 -8.45
CA ARG A 315 -19.83 17.90 -7.20
C ARG A 315 -18.96 19.15 -7.32
N LEU A 316 -18.59 19.54 -8.53
CA LEU A 316 -17.57 20.56 -8.81
C LEU A 316 -18.12 21.87 -9.36
N PHE A 317 -19.27 21.79 -10.03
CA PHE A 317 -19.88 22.90 -10.76
C PHE A 317 -21.26 23.22 -10.17
N THR A 318 -21.67 24.48 -10.31
CA THR A 318 -23.07 24.84 -10.12
C THR A 318 -23.95 24.20 -11.20
N GLU A 319 -25.25 24.04 -10.97
CA GLU A 319 -26.16 23.41 -11.94
C GLU A 319 -26.09 24.08 -13.33
N SER A 320 -26.00 25.41 -13.38
CA SER A 320 -25.86 26.15 -14.64
C SER A 320 -24.53 25.87 -15.34
N GLU A 321 -23.41 25.89 -14.62
CA GLU A 321 -22.10 25.59 -15.19
C GLU A 321 -22.01 24.13 -15.67
N MET A 322 -22.52 23.21 -14.87
CA MET A 322 -22.60 21.78 -15.19
C MET A 322 -23.37 21.55 -16.48
N ARG A 323 -24.56 22.17 -16.63
CA ARG A 323 -25.37 22.05 -17.86
C ARG A 323 -24.64 22.59 -19.08
N ILE A 324 -23.96 23.73 -18.95
CA ILE A 324 -23.17 24.31 -20.05
C ILE A 324 -22.04 23.35 -20.47
N GLN A 325 -21.29 22.82 -19.50
CA GLN A 325 -20.20 21.86 -19.79
C GLN A 325 -20.75 20.55 -20.40
N ALA A 326 -21.85 20.02 -19.87
CA ALA A 326 -22.47 18.80 -20.38
C ALA A 326 -22.96 18.97 -21.82
N ALA A 327 -23.65 20.09 -22.11
CA ALA A 327 -24.12 20.42 -23.46
C ALA A 327 -22.98 20.63 -24.46
N GLU A 328 -21.84 21.15 -24.03
CA GLU A 328 -20.66 21.28 -24.88
C GLU A 328 -20.05 19.90 -25.20
N LEU A 329 -19.89 19.04 -24.18
CA LEU A 329 -19.32 17.70 -24.33
C LEU A 329 -20.19 16.77 -25.18
N LEU A 330 -21.52 16.90 -25.11
CA LEU A 330 -22.45 16.14 -25.95
C LEU A 330 -22.18 16.29 -27.45
N ARG A 331 -21.69 17.46 -27.89
CA ARG A 331 -21.40 17.73 -29.30
C ARG A 331 -20.23 16.90 -29.84
N GLN A 332 -19.37 16.40 -28.94
CA GLN A 332 -18.13 15.71 -29.29
C GLN A 332 -18.11 14.24 -28.83
N GLU A 333 -18.99 13.86 -27.90
CA GLU A 333 -19.02 12.50 -27.36
C GLU A 333 -19.58 11.50 -28.38
N THR A 334 -18.94 10.33 -28.42
CA THR A 334 -19.27 9.25 -29.36
C THR A 334 -19.80 8.01 -28.65
N LYS A 335 -19.53 7.88 -27.34
CA LYS A 335 -19.93 6.72 -26.56
C LYS A 335 -21.38 6.82 -26.09
N PRO A 336 -22.22 5.80 -26.35
CA PRO A 336 -23.65 5.87 -26.05
C PRO A 336 -23.93 5.97 -24.54
N ASP A 337 -23.16 5.27 -23.71
CA ASP A 337 -23.29 5.31 -22.25
C ASP A 337 -22.94 6.69 -21.67
N LEU A 338 -21.99 7.39 -22.28
CA LEU A 338 -21.60 8.74 -21.87
C LEU A 338 -22.53 9.81 -22.42
N ILE A 339 -23.08 9.63 -23.62
CA ILE A 339 -24.12 10.49 -24.18
C ILE A 339 -25.33 10.50 -23.24
N LEU A 340 -25.84 9.33 -22.83
CA LEU A 340 -26.96 9.24 -21.90
C LEU A 340 -26.69 9.97 -20.58
N LEU A 341 -25.48 9.79 -20.03
CA LEU A 341 -25.09 10.47 -18.80
C LEU A 341 -25.05 12.00 -18.97
N LEU A 342 -24.49 12.49 -20.09
CA LEU A 342 -24.41 13.91 -20.37
C LEU A 342 -25.77 14.53 -20.71
N GLU A 343 -26.66 13.80 -21.37
CA GLU A 343 -28.06 14.22 -21.62
C GLU A 343 -28.79 14.44 -20.29
N GLU A 344 -28.63 13.52 -19.33
CA GLU A 344 -29.18 13.66 -17.99
C GLU A 344 -28.62 14.90 -17.27
N LEU A 345 -27.31 15.15 -17.38
CA LEU A 345 -26.67 16.32 -16.75
C LEU A 345 -26.97 17.65 -17.46
N ALA A 346 -27.27 17.64 -18.76
CA ALA A 346 -27.60 18.82 -19.54
C ALA A 346 -29.07 19.24 -19.40
N ARG A 347 -29.94 18.30 -18.99
CA ARG A 347 -31.38 18.52 -18.89
C ARG A 347 -31.73 19.62 -17.87
N ASP A 348 -32.57 20.55 -18.28
CA ASP A 348 -33.13 21.55 -17.37
C ASP A 348 -34.53 21.11 -16.92
N PRO A 349 -34.74 20.70 -15.65
CA PRO A 349 -36.07 20.32 -15.17
C PRO A 349 -37.07 21.49 -15.15
N GLU A 350 -36.62 22.74 -15.11
CA GLU A 350 -37.51 23.91 -15.17
C GLU A 350 -38.09 24.12 -16.58
N ILE A 351 -37.36 23.72 -17.62
CA ILE A 351 -37.72 23.98 -19.03
C ILE A 351 -38.15 22.69 -19.75
N ASP A 352 -37.43 21.59 -19.52
CA ASP A 352 -37.58 20.28 -20.17
C ASP A 352 -38.19 19.22 -19.23
N GLY A 353 -38.63 19.64 -18.04
CA GLY A 353 -39.37 18.80 -17.09
C GLY A 353 -40.78 18.47 -17.55
N SER A 354 -41.34 17.41 -16.97
CA SER A 354 -42.79 17.17 -16.95
C SER A 354 -43.54 18.34 -16.30
N GLU A 355 -44.85 18.45 -16.54
CA GLU A 355 -45.67 19.50 -15.91
C GLU A 355 -45.55 19.47 -14.38
N ASP A 356 -45.53 18.29 -13.76
CA ASP A 356 -45.33 18.11 -12.32
C ASP A 356 -43.94 18.57 -11.85
N GLU A 357 -42.89 18.33 -12.64
CA GLU A 357 -41.54 18.83 -12.37
C GLU A 357 -41.49 20.35 -12.43
N LYS A 358 -42.03 20.95 -13.48
CA LYS A 358 -42.10 22.40 -13.67
C LYS A 358 -42.89 23.08 -12.55
N ASN A 359 -44.02 22.49 -12.17
CA ASN A 359 -44.88 23.00 -11.12
C ASN A 359 -44.22 23.03 -9.72
N ARG A 360 -43.15 22.24 -9.48
CA ARG A 360 -42.37 22.30 -8.23
C ARG A 360 -41.50 23.55 -8.10
N TYR A 361 -41.10 24.15 -9.22
CA TYR A 361 -40.24 25.35 -9.25
C TYR A 361 -41.07 26.64 -9.34
N LEU A 362 -42.36 26.54 -9.66
CA LEU A 362 -43.28 27.68 -9.61
C LEU A 362 -43.59 28.07 -8.15
N ALA A 363 -43.63 29.36 -7.87
CA ALA A 363 -44.16 29.86 -6.61
C ALA A 363 -45.61 29.36 -6.44
N LYS A 364 -46.00 29.02 -5.19
CA LYS A 364 -47.41 28.71 -4.90
C LYS A 364 -48.26 29.84 -5.45
N ALA A 365 -49.22 29.49 -6.32
CA ALA A 365 -50.11 30.48 -6.90
C ALA A 365 -50.73 31.32 -5.77
N PRO A 366 -50.74 32.66 -5.88
CA PRO A 366 -51.46 33.47 -4.93
C PRO A 366 -52.91 32.96 -4.88
N PRO A 367 -53.53 32.87 -3.69
CA PRO A 367 -54.90 32.41 -3.60
C PRO A 367 -55.77 33.29 -4.51
N ALA A 368 -56.60 32.67 -5.34
CA ALA A 368 -57.49 33.40 -6.23
C ALA A 368 -58.29 34.38 -5.38
N THR A 369 -58.35 35.65 -5.74
CA THR A 369 -59.10 36.66 -4.99
C THR A 369 -60.28 37.17 -5.80
N ASP A 370 -61.41 37.42 -5.14
CA ASP A 370 -62.53 38.13 -5.76
C ASP A 370 -62.18 39.60 -6.05
N ILE A 371 -63.10 40.33 -6.70
CA ILE A 371 -62.98 41.77 -7.05
C ILE A 371 -62.56 42.69 -5.89
N ASP A 372 -62.78 42.25 -4.65
CA ASP A 372 -62.45 42.99 -3.42
C ASP A 372 -61.16 42.51 -2.73
N GLY A 373 -60.39 41.61 -3.36
CA GLY A 373 -59.09 41.14 -2.85
C GLY A 373 -59.16 40.05 -1.77
N ILE A 374 -60.32 39.41 -1.58
CA ILE A 374 -60.53 38.35 -0.57
C ILE A 374 -60.17 36.97 -1.15
N PRO A 375 -59.34 36.14 -0.48
CA PRO A 375 -59.01 34.79 -0.91
C PRO A 375 -60.23 33.87 -1.08
N ILE A 376 -60.47 33.39 -2.29
CA ILE A 376 -61.42 32.35 -2.66
C ILE A 376 -60.84 31.01 -2.20
N LEU A 377 -61.36 30.49 -1.10
CA LEU A 377 -61.03 29.16 -0.63
C LEU A 377 -61.77 28.12 -1.49
N PRO A 378 -61.14 26.98 -1.85
CA PRO A 378 -61.87 25.90 -2.51
C PRO A 378 -62.96 25.37 -1.55
N PRO A 379 -64.13 24.97 -2.08
CA PRO A 379 -65.21 24.42 -1.25
C PRO A 379 -64.72 23.17 -0.52
N VAL A 380 -65.07 23.07 0.78
CA VAL A 380 -64.47 22.15 1.76
C VAL A 380 -64.76 20.66 1.51
N ASP A 381 -65.61 20.28 0.56
CA ASP A 381 -65.94 18.88 0.32
C ASP A 381 -65.96 18.54 -1.18
N VAL A 382 -64.84 18.03 -1.71
CA VAL A 382 -64.85 17.21 -2.93
C VAL A 382 -63.96 15.98 -2.70
N PRO A 383 -64.50 14.76 -2.75
CA PRO A 383 -63.70 13.54 -2.61
C PRO A 383 -62.75 13.37 -3.81
N PRO A 384 -61.62 12.66 -3.65
CA PRO A 384 -60.59 12.59 -4.69
C PRO A 384 -61.16 11.99 -5.97
N GLN A 385 -61.19 12.77 -7.05
CA GLN A 385 -61.50 12.26 -8.38
C GLN A 385 -60.38 11.30 -8.79
N LYS A 386 -60.75 10.03 -9.00
CA LYS A 386 -59.90 9.02 -9.62
C LYS A 386 -59.29 9.58 -10.91
N GLN A 387 -57.98 9.41 -11.06
CA GLN A 387 -57.27 9.64 -12.32
C GLN A 387 -58.04 8.98 -13.47
N LEU A 388 -58.47 9.79 -14.44
CA LEU A 388 -58.99 9.27 -15.69
C LEU A 388 -57.82 8.64 -16.47
N SER A 389 -57.85 7.31 -16.56
CA SER A 389 -57.05 6.55 -17.51
C SER A 389 -57.51 6.87 -18.93
N SER A 390 -56.74 7.67 -19.67
CA SER A 390 -56.92 7.85 -21.11
C SER A 390 -56.36 6.63 -21.86
N GLN A 391 -57.17 5.57 -21.91
CA GLN A 391 -57.18 4.66 -23.06
C GLN A 391 -58.34 5.08 -23.96
N GLU A 392 -58.06 5.91 -24.97
CA GLU A 392 -58.98 6.05 -26.10
C GLU A 392 -58.36 5.42 -27.36
N LYS A 393 -59.00 4.32 -27.74
CA LYS A 393 -58.86 3.61 -28.99
C LYS A 393 -59.19 4.55 -30.15
N ARG A 394 -58.34 4.52 -31.18
CA ARG A 394 -58.71 4.95 -32.53
C ARG A 394 -59.79 4.02 -33.07
N ASP A 395 -60.96 4.57 -33.39
CA ASP A 395 -61.91 3.93 -34.29
C ASP A 395 -61.94 4.67 -35.63
N GLU A 396 -61.77 3.89 -36.69
CA GLU A 396 -61.85 4.28 -38.11
C GLU A 396 -63.27 4.76 -38.49
N PRO A 397 -63.42 5.64 -39.49
CA PRO A 397 -64.72 5.86 -40.10
C PRO A 397 -64.92 4.91 -41.30
N LYS A 398 -65.98 4.10 -41.26
CA LYS A 398 -66.57 3.49 -42.45
C LYS A 398 -67.99 3.99 -42.74
N SER A 399 -68.11 4.49 -43.98
CA SER A 399 -69.21 4.34 -44.94
C SER A 399 -70.46 5.24 -44.84
N LYS A 400 -70.75 5.91 -45.97
CA LYS A 400 -71.86 5.67 -46.93
C LYS A 400 -71.81 6.84 -47.96
N GLU A 401 -71.96 6.69 -49.27
CA GLU A 401 -72.68 5.76 -50.16
C GLU A 401 -71.82 5.30 -51.34
#